data_AF-A0A1Z4EHR7-F1
#
_entry.id   AF-A0A1Z4EHR7-F1
#
_cell.length_a   1.000
_cell.length_b   1.000
_cell.length_c   1.000
_cell.angle_alpha   90.00
_cell.angle_beta   90.00
_cell.angle_gamma   90.00
#
_symmetry.space_group_name_H-M   'P 1'
#
loop_
_entity.id
_entity.type
_entity.pdbx_description
1 polymer ?
#
loop_
_entity_poly.entity_id
_entity_poly.type
_entity_poly.pdbx_seq_one_letter_code
_entity_poly.pdbx_strand_id
1 'polypeptide(L)' 'MSSEHATEQVPLSEIREGDMLQNPNSGDWLKVTHTYSDAGSKSVDAHRIYYGDGGEEIDSRQVTDLVNRQVRE' A
#
# COMPACT_ATOMS: atom_id res chain seq x y z
N MET A 1 -23.21 0.61 -16.35
CA MET A 1 -22.95 0.20 -14.97
C MET A 1 -21.54 0.64 -14.67
N SER A 2 -21.36 1.76 -13.98
CA SER A 2 -20.03 2.20 -13.54
C SER A 2 -19.67 1.33 -12.34
N SER A 3 -18.62 0.53 -12.43
CA SER A 3 -18.05 -0.10 -11.23
C SER A 3 -17.51 1.02 -10.35
N GLU A 4 -18.29 1.43 -9.36
CA GLU A 4 -17.76 2.25 -8.27
C GLU A 4 -16.82 1.34 -7.49
N HIS A 5 -15.59 1.82 -7.31
CA HIS A 5 -14.61 1.12 -6.51
C HIS A 5 -14.66 1.71 -5.11
N ALA A 6 -15.14 0.93 -4.15
CA ALA A 6 -15.09 1.32 -2.76
C ALA A 6 -13.63 1.37 -2.28
N THR A 7 -13.35 2.24 -1.31
CA THR A 7 -12.05 2.36 -0.67
C THR A 7 -12.17 2.11 0.81
N GLU A 8 -11.17 1.46 1.39
CA GLU A 8 -11.06 1.24 2.83
C GLU A 8 -9.70 1.71 3.34
N GLN A 9 -9.64 2.17 4.58
CA GLN A 9 -8.37 2.46 5.25
C GLN A 9 -7.91 1.22 6.00
N VAL A 10 -6.74 0.72 5.64
CA VAL A 10 -6.14 -0.48 6.24
C VAL A 10 -4.70 -0.19 6.65
N PRO A 11 -4.21 -0.86 7.72
CA PRO A 11 -2.82 -0.69 8.12
C PRO A 11 -1.89 -1.29 7.07
N LEU A 12 -0.71 -0.68 6.91
CA LEU A 12 0.34 -1.17 6.03
C LEU A 12 0.66 -2.66 6.27
N SER A 13 0.53 -3.11 7.53
CA SER A 13 0.74 -4.51 7.91
C SER A 13 -0.14 -5.51 7.16
N GLU A 14 -1.34 -5.09 6.74
CA GLU A 14 -2.36 -5.92 6.08
C GLU A 14 -2.28 -5.91 4.55
N ILE A 15 -1.44 -5.06 3.98
CA ILE A 15 -1.27 -4.92 2.54
C ILE A 15 -0.56 -6.13 1.94
N ARG A 16 -1.03 -6.54 0.77
CA ARG A 16 -0.47 -7.66 0.01
C ARG A 16 -0.22 -7.30 -1.46
N GLU A 17 0.62 -8.10 -2.10
CA GLU A 17 0.80 -8.06 -3.55
C GLU A 17 -0.56 -8.31 -4.25
N GLY A 18 -0.86 -7.48 -5.23
CA GLY A 18 -2.13 -7.41 -5.94
C GLY A 18 -3.09 -6.33 -5.43
N ASP A 19 -2.89 -5.82 -4.20
CA ASP A 19 -3.71 -4.72 -3.67
C ASP A 19 -3.46 -3.44 -4.47
N MET A 20 -4.53 -2.66 -4.64
CA MET A 20 -4.47 -1.31 -5.20
C MET A 20 -4.44 -0.32 -4.04
N LEU A 21 -3.36 0.43 -3.90
CA LEU A 21 -3.16 1.41 -2.84
C LEU A 21 -3.14 2.81 -3.40
N GLN A 22 -3.69 3.76 -2.67
CA GLN A 22 -3.50 5.16 -2.97
C GLN A 22 -2.21 5.65 -2.32
N ASN A 23 -1.32 6.24 -3.11
CA ASN A 23 -0.15 6.95 -2.61
C ASN A 23 -0.63 8.23 -1.89
N PRO A 24 -0.38 8.39 -0.58
CA PRO A 24 -0.85 9.56 0.16
C PRO A 24 -0.13 10.85 -0.25
N ASN A 25 1.06 10.76 -0.85
CA ASN A 25 1.83 11.93 -1.28
C ASN A 25 1.38 12.45 -2.64
N SER A 26 1.13 11.57 -3.62
CA SER A 26 0.74 11.98 -4.97
C SER A 26 -0.76 11.88 -5.24
N GLY A 27 -1.50 11.09 -4.46
CA GLY A 27 -2.90 10.76 -4.69
C GLY A 27 -3.13 9.68 -5.75
N ASP A 28 -2.07 9.22 -6.42
CA ASP A 28 -2.13 8.21 -7.47
C ASP A 28 -2.38 6.81 -6.91
N TRP A 29 -2.90 5.93 -7.75
CA TRP A 29 -3.12 4.54 -7.40
C TRP A 29 -1.99 3.65 -7.90
N LEU A 30 -1.46 2.83 -7.00
CA LEU A 30 -0.40 1.87 -7.24
C LEU A 30 -0.94 0.46 -7.00
N LYS A 31 -0.77 -0.41 -8.00
CA LYS A 31 -0.94 -1.84 -7.79
C LYS A 31 0.34 -2.40 -7.16
N VAL A 32 0.25 -2.93 -5.95
CA VAL A 32 1.38 -3.55 -5.28
C VAL A 32 1.80 -4.80 -6.05
N THR A 33 3.04 -4.86 -6.50
CA THR A 33 3.59 -5.99 -7.24
C THR A 33 4.72 -6.67 -6.48
N HIS A 34 5.38 -5.91 -5.60
CA HIS A 34 6.38 -6.43 -4.71
C HIS A 34 6.35 -5.68 -3.39
N THR A 35 6.51 -6.40 -2.28
CA THR A 35 6.72 -5.80 -0.96
C THR A 35 8.10 -6.17 -0.44
N TYR A 36 8.95 -5.16 -0.26
CA TYR A 36 10.18 -5.31 0.48
C TYR A 36 9.89 -5.11 1.97
N SER A 37 10.45 -5.98 2.81
CA SER A 37 10.43 -5.83 4.26
C SER A 37 11.82 -6.12 4.81
N ASP A 38 12.37 -5.19 5.58
CA ASP A 38 13.64 -5.44 6.24
C ASP A 38 13.40 -6.36 7.46
N ALA A 39 13.71 -7.65 7.29
CA ALA A 39 13.52 -8.69 8.29
C ALA A 39 14.47 -8.57 9.51
N GLY A 40 15.35 -7.56 9.54
CA GLY A 40 16.26 -7.30 10.66
C GLY A 40 15.59 -6.75 11.93
N SER A 41 14.39 -6.20 11.82
CA SER A 41 13.69 -5.57 12.94
C SER A 41 12.55 -6.47 13.42
N LYS A 42 12.69 -7.12 14.58
CA LYS A 42 11.61 -7.87 15.28
C LYS A 42 10.51 -6.96 15.85
N SER A 43 10.34 -5.78 15.27
CA SER A 43 9.49 -4.70 15.76
C SER A 43 8.17 -4.70 14.99
N VAL A 44 7.11 -4.27 15.67
CA VAL A 44 5.78 -4.05 15.06
C VAL A 44 5.84 -2.98 13.94
N ASP A 45 6.86 -2.11 13.98
CA ASP A 45 7.19 -1.07 12.99
C ASP A 45 8.21 -1.54 11.93
N ALA A 46 8.06 -2.76 11.41
CA ALA A 46 8.95 -3.24 10.36
C ALA A 46 8.84 -2.33 9.13
N HIS A 47 9.96 -1.69 8.78
CA HIS A 47 10.06 -0.86 7.58
C HIS A 47 9.74 -1.70 6.34
N ARG A 48 8.69 -1.29 5.62
CA ARG A 48 8.22 -1.87 4.37
C ARG A 48 8.23 -0.87 3.24
N ILE A 49 8.51 -1.34 2.04
CA ILE A 49 8.38 -0.57 0.81
C ILE A 49 7.50 -1.37 -0.15
N TYR A 50 6.43 -0.74 -0.64
CA TYR A 50 5.49 -1.32 -1.59
C TYR A 50 5.80 -0.78 -2.97
N TYR A 51 6.15 -1.65 -3.90
CA TYR A 51 6.48 -1.30 -5.28
C TYR A 51 5.31 -1.59 -6.21
N GLY A 52 5.18 -0.79 -7.26
CA GLY A 52 4.20 -0.99 -8.32
C GLY A 52 4.83 -1.23 -9.68
N ASP A 53 3.96 -1.59 -10.64
CA ASP A 53 4.36 -1.97 -12.00
C ASP A 53 5.01 -0.82 -12.80
N GLY A 54 4.73 0.45 -12.45
CA GLY A 54 5.27 1.63 -13.11
C GLY A 54 6.56 2.16 -12.51
N GLY A 55 7.13 1.47 -11.52
CA GLY A 55 8.30 1.93 -10.76
C GLY A 55 7.95 2.92 -9.64
N GLU A 56 6.66 3.11 -9.34
CA GLU A 56 6.23 3.88 -8.17
C GLU A 56 6.45 3.05 -6.89
N GLU A 57 6.68 3.74 -5.78
CA GLU A 57 6.89 3.12 -4.47
C GLU A 57 6.17 3.88 -3.36
N ILE A 58 5.73 3.14 -2.35
CA ILE A 58 5.22 3.68 -1.10
C ILE A 58 6.13 3.18 0.02
N ASP A 59 6.90 4.10 0.60
CA ASP A 59 7.69 3.83 1.80
C ASP A 59 6.81 3.98 3.04
N SER A 60 6.69 2.90 3.82
CA SER A 60 5.97 2.88 5.10
C SER A 60 6.33 4.03 6.05
N ARG A 61 7.58 4.53 6.02
CA ARG A 61 8.03 5.63 6.87
C ARG A 61 7.46 6.98 6.48
N GLN A 62 6.92 7.11 5.27
CA GLN A 62 6.35 8.34 4.74
C GLN A 62 4.82 8.36 4.85
N VAL A 63 4.22 7.32 5.43
CA VAL A 63 2.77 7.19 5.54
C VAL A 63 2.38 7.12 7.01
N THR A 64 1.21 7.68 7.33
CA THR A 64 0.62 7.69 8.68
C THR A 64 -0.04 6.34 9.01
N ASP A 65 0.70 5.24 8.90
CA ASP A 65 0.35 3.83 9.20
C ASP A 65 -0.85 3.21 8.46
N LEU A 66 -1.79 4.02 7.98
CA LEU A 66 -2.98 3.66 7.23
C LEU A 66 -2.85 4.11 5.78
N VAL A 67 -3.29 3.25 4.87
CA VAL A 67 -3.39 3.53 3.43
C VAL A 67 -4.78 3.24 2.92
N ASN A 68 -5.22 4.01 1.94
CA ASN A 68 -6.45 3.68 1.22
C ASN A 68 -6.17 2.50 0.29
N ARG A 69 -6.87 1.39 0.50
CA ARG A 69 -6.92 0.24 -0.40
C ARG A 69 -8.23 0.24 -1.18
N GLN A 70 -8.15 -0.06 -2.47
CA GLN A 70 -9.32 -0.27 -3.30
C GLN A 70 -9.92 -1.66 -3.05
N VAL A 71 -11.23 -1.71 -2.82
CA VAL A 71 -11.99 -2.95 -2.69
C VAL A 71 -13.03 -3.05 -3.80
N ARG A 72 -13.34 -4.29 -4.21
CA ARG A 72 -14.49 -4.55 -5.09
C ARG A 72 -15.73 -4.60 -4.22
N GLU A 73 -16.75 -3.82 -4.58
CA GLU A 73 -18.11 -3.95 -4.02
C GLU A 73 -18.75 -5.29 -4.38
#